data_AF-A0A519SS68-F1
#
_entry.id   AF-A0A519SS68-F1
#
_cell.length_a   1.000
_cell.length_b   1.000
_cell.length_c   1.000
_cell.angle_alpha   90.00
_cell.angle_beta   90.00
_cell.angle_gamma   90.00
#
_symmetry.space_group_name_H-M   'P 1'
#
loop_
_entity.id
_entity.type
_entity.pdbx_description
1 polymer ?
#
loop_
_entity_poly.entity_id
_entity_poly.type
_entity_poly.pdbx_seq_one_letter_code
_entity_poly.pdbx_strand_id
1 'polypeptide(L)'
;MNTIDDLRSNLQLINNVNNNVPYLWECFDNIVRLKNRSFTDPDIGDTINNVSQRFFEIINLVPLMATFIDIPQIVRGQRNSKEEPMFSTQTRISYNTSRLDLIEFGRFNQKGEPMFYGSLPTNSKKVDYVLSCALECCKEISAEVRDYKYQDITVGGWLVKEKFPVVNLCFDDDHLNENPSLQESVHYYL
;
A
#
# COMPACT_ATOMS: atom_id res chain seq x y z
N MET A 1 6.10 18.45 -7.58
CA MET A 1 7.52 18.57 -7.21
C MET A 1 8.10 17.23 -7.52
N ASN A 2 8.95 17.16 -8.54
CA ASN A 2 9.18 15.90 -9.23
C ASN A 2 10.65 15.46 -9.16
N THR A 3 11.53 16.28 -8.56
CA THR A 3 12.97 16.03 -8.44
C THR A 3 13.48 16.31 -7.02
N ILE A 4 14.62 15.73 -6.63
CA ILE A 4 15.30 16.09 -5.36
C ILE A 4 15.75 17.55 -5.36
N ASP A 5 16.16 18.08 -6.51
CA ASP A 5 16.61 19.46 -6.61
C ASP A 5 15.45 20.45 -6.41
N ASP A 6 14.24 20.10 -6.85
CA ASP A 6 13.02 20.87 -6.55
C ASP A 6 12.76 20.91 -5.04
N LEU A 7 12.94 19.76 -4.35
CA LEU A 7 12.77 19.66 -2.90
C LEU A 7 13.84 20.45 -2.14
N ARG A 8 15.11 20.34 -2.55
CA ARG A 8 16.26 21.07 -1.97
C ARG A 8 16.16 22.58 -2.19
N SER A 9 15.53 22.99 -3.28
CA SER A 9 15.35 24.41 -3.60
C SER A 9 14.08 25.01 -2.97
N ASN A 10 13.19 24.18 -2.42
CA ASN A 10 11.95 24.64 -1.79
C ASN A 10 12.19 25.07 -0.34
N LEU A 11 12.69 26.30 -0.16
CA LEU A 11 12.98 26.90 1.14
C LEU A 11 11.77 26.92 2.09
N GLN A 12 10.56 27.11 1.56
CA GLN A 12 9.35 27.13 2.38
C GLN A 12 9.08 25.73 2.97
N LEU A 13 9.18 24.69 2.15
CA LEU A 13 9.03 23.30 2.58
C LEU A 13 10.13 22.93 3.59
N ILE A 14 11.39 23.27 3.31
CA ILE A 14 12.52 22.99 4.22
C ILE A 14 12.30 23.65 5.58
N ASN A 15 11.92 24.93 5.60
CA ASN A 15 11.64 25.64 6.84
C ASN A 15 10.45 25.01 7.59
N ASN A 16 9.41 24.62 6.87
CA ASN A 16 8.26 23.94 7.47
C ASN A 16 8.68 22.61 8.13
N VAL A 17 9.45 21.77 7.43
CA VAL A 17 9.96 20.50 7.98
C VAL A 17 10.83 20.77 9.21
N ASN A 18 11.83 21.65 9.10
CA ASN A 18 12.78 21.95 10.18
C ASN A 18 12.08 22.45 11.44
N ASN A 19 11.07 23.32 11.29
CA ASN A 19 10.30 23.85 12.41
C ASN A 19 9.46 22.77 13.13
N ASN A 20 9.13 21.68 12.43
CA ASN A 20 8.35 20.57 12.98
C ASN A 20 9.21 19.37 13.40
N VAL A 21 10.54 19.38 13.21
CA VAL A 21 11.42 18.26 13.61
C VAL A 21 11.22 17.82 15.08
N PRO A 22 11.15 18.73 16.08
CA PRO A 22 10.92 18.31 17.46
C PRO A 22 9.60 17.56 17.66
N TYR A 23 8.55 18.03 16.98
CA TYR A 23 7.23 17.40 17.00
C TYR A 23 7.24 16.01 16.34
N LEU A 24 7.94 15.88 15.21
CA LEU A 24 8.12 14.60 14.51
C LEU A 24 8.87 13.58 15.37
N TRP A 25 9.89 14.01 16.11
CA TRP A 25 10.59 13.17 17.08
C TRP A 25 9.71 12.73 18.24
N GLU A 26 8.86 13.62 18.77
CA GLU A 26 7.88 13.22 19.79
C GLU A 26 6.91 12.16 19.26
N CYS A 27 6.42 12.32 18.02
CA CYS A 27 5.57 11.32 17.37
C CYS A 27 6.28 9.97 17.26
N PHE A 28 7.54 9.97 16.84
CA PHE A 28 8.35 8.76 16.69
C PHE A 28 8.60 8.06 18.04
N ASP A 29 8.96 8.82 19.07
CA ASP A 29 9.18 8.31 20.42
C ASP A 29 7.92 7.66 20.99
N ASN A 30 6.75 8.25 20.74
CA ASN A 30 5.47 7.68 21.16
C ASN A 30 5.19 6.32 20.50
N ILE A 31 5.48 6.19 19.20
CA ILE A 31 5.34 4.91 18.49
C ILE A 31 6.32 3.88 19.08
N VAL A 32 7.59 4.25 19.28
CA VAL A 32 8.63 3.36 19.81
C VAL A 32 8.29 2.88 21.22
N ARG A 33 7.69 3.72 22.07
CA ARG A 33 7.22 3.33 23.42
C ARG A 33 6.18 2.21 23.39
N LEU A 34 5.40 2.12 22.31
CA LEU A 34 4.33 1.13 22.16
C LEU A 34 4.80 -0.17 21.48
N LYS A 35 6.07 -0.28 21.07
CA LYS A 35 6.57 -1.43 20.29
C LYS A 35 6.40 -2.80 20.94
N ASN A 36 6.41 -2.85 22.27
CA ASN A 36 6.37 -4.10 23.05
C ASN A 36 4.99 -4.35 23.68
N ARG A 37 3.96 -3.58 23.30
CA ARG A 37 2.61 -3.77 23.85
C ARG A 37 2.00 -5.07 23.31
N SER A 38 1.19 -5.74 24.13
CA SER A 38 0.52 -6.97 23.70
C SER A 38 -0.71 -6.63 22.87
N PHE A 39 -0.94 -7.37 21.79
CA PHE A 39 -2.17 -7.28 21.01
C PHE A 39 -3.41 -7.77 21.76
N THR A 40 -3.24 -8.37 22.94
CA THR A 40 -4.33 -8.83 23.82
C THR A 40 -4.75 -7.78 24.85
N ASP A 41 -4.11 -6.61 24.87
CA ASP A 41 -4.44 -5.56 25.84
C ASP A 41 -5.86 -5.01 25.59
N PRO A 42 -6.62 -4.68 26.65
CA PRO A 42 -8.03 -4.26 26.52
C PRO A 42 -8.23 -3.00 25.66
N ASP A 43 -7.22 -2.13 25.58
CA ASP A 43 -7.20 -0.86 24.85
C ASP A 43 -6.35 -0.91 23.57
N ILE A 44 -6.11 -2.11 23.02
CA ILE A 44 -5.27 -2.28 21.83
C ILE A 44 -5.82 -1.51 20.61
N GLY A 45 -7.14 -1.41 20.46
CA GLY A 45 -7.76 -0.65 19.38
C GLY A 45 -7.38 0.83 19.41
N ASP A 46 -7.45 1.45 20.58
CA ASP A 46 -7.06 2.86 20.77
C ASP A 46 -5.55 3.04 20.57
N THR A 47 -4.76 2.06 21.00
CA THR A 47 -3.30 2.05 20.78
C THR A 47 -2.95 2.03 19.31
N ILE A 48 -3.57 1.14 18.53
CA ILE A 48 -3.36 1.03 17.07
C ILE A 48 -3.77 2.33 16.39
N ASN A 49 -4.90 2.91 16.79
CA ASN A 49 -5.35 4.20 16.26
C ASN A 49 -4.35 5.32 16.57
N ASN A 50 -3.82 5.39 17.80
CA ASN A 50 -2.82 6.38 18.18
C ASN A 50 -1.53 6.23 17.36
N VAL A 51 -0.97 5.01 17.27
CA VAL A 51 0.21 4.73 16.45
C VAL A 51 -0.04 5.13 15.00
N SER A 52 -1.20 4.77 14.44
CA SER A 52 -1.57 5.12 13.07
C SER A 52 -1.62 6.64 12.88
N GLN A 53 -2.30 7.38 13.77
CA GLN A 53 -2.39 8.83 13.71
C GLN A 53 -1.01 9.51 13.76
N ARG A 54 -0.12 9.08 14.67
CA ARG A 54 1.26 9.60 14.74
C ARG A 54 2.05 9.32 13.47
N PHE A 55 1.85 8.15 12.88
CA PHE A 55 2.48 7.82 11.60
C PHE A 55 1.98 8.74 10.47
N PHE A 56 0.69 9.05 10.42
CA PHE A 56 0.13 10.02 9.46
C PHE A 56 0.65 11.43 9.68
N GLU A 57 0.78 11.88 10.93
CA GLU A 57 1.36 13.18 11.23
C GLU A 57 2.81 13.29 10.74
N ILE A 58 3.59 12.21 10.93
CA ILE A 58 4.95 12.14 10.39
C ILE A 58 4.93 12.21 8.87
N ILE A 59 4.16 11.35 8.21
CA ILE A 59 4.08 11.29 6.76
C ILE A 59 3.60 12.61 6.15
N ASN A 60 2.64 13.29 6.77
CA ASN A 60 2.09 14.55 6.26
C ASN A 60 3.13 15.68 6.20
N LEU A 61 4.17 15.60 7.03
CA LEU A 61 5.24 16.59 7.10
C LEU A 61 6.50 16.13 6.37
N VAL A 62 6.68 14.83 6.12
CA VAL A 62 7.81 14.31 5.35
C VAL A 62 7.48 14.38 3.86
N PRO A 63 8.28 15.09 3.04
CA PRO A 63 8.09 15.09 1.61
C PRO A 63 8.34 13.68 1.06
N LEU A 64 7.26 13.01 0.64
CA LEU A 64 7.34 11.72 -0.02
C LEU A 64 7.67 11.90 -1.50
N MET A 65 8.65 11.13 -1.98
CA MET A 65 9.00 11.11 -3.38
C MET A 65 7.97 10.28 -4.14
N ALA A 66 7.14 10.95 -4.92
CA ALA A 66 6.16 10.32 -5.78
C ALA A 66 6.66 10.25 -7.22
N THR A 67 6.50 9.10 -7.86
CA THR A 67 6.75 8.89 -9.28
C THR A 67 5.44 8.72 -10.02
N PHE A 68 5.35 9.16 -11.26
CA PHE A 68 4.16 8.97 -12.08
C PHE A 68 4.28 7.64 -12.83
N ILE A 69 3.35 6.73 -12.56
CA ILE A 69 3.30 5.46 -13.28
C ILE A 69 2.41 5.61 -14.52
N ASP A 70 2.94 5.09 -15.64
CA ASP A 70 2.28 4.99 -16.93
C ASP A 70 2.14 3.52 -17.30
N ILE A 71 1.04 2.91 -16.91
CA ILE A 71 0.72 1.50 -17.18
C ILE A 71 -0.66 1.41 -17.81
N PRO A 72 -0.90 0.46 -18.72
CA PRO A 72 -2.19 0.35 -19.40
C PRO A 72 -3.27 -0.27 -18.52
N GLN A 73 -2.88 -1.15 -17.58
CA GLN A 73 -3.81 -1.89 -16.76
C GLN A 73 -3.23 -2.31 -15.41
N ILE A 74 -4.12 -2.57 -14.46
CA ILE A 74 -3.83 -3.18 -13.15
C ILE A 74 -4.75 -4.38 -13.01
N VAL A 75 -4.24 -5.50 -12.48
CA VAL A 75 -5.09 -6.67 -12.21
C VAL A 75 -5.44 -6.78 -10.75
N ARG A 76 -6.67 -7.22 -10.47
CA ARG A 76 -7.14 -7.52 -9.12
C ARG A 76 -7.83 -8.88 -9.08
N GLY A 77 -7.40 -9.70 -8.14
CA GLY A 77 -8.00 -10.98 -7.80
C GLY A 77 -9.06 -10.82 -6.72
N GLN A 78 -10.12 -11.61 -6.82
CA GLN A 78 -11.10 -11.77 -5.76
C GLN A 78 -11.54 -13.24 -5.70
N ARG A 79 -11.60 -13.76 -4.48
CA ARG A 79 -12.16 -15.08 -4.16
C ARG A 79 -13.61 -15.16 -4.61
N ASN A 80 -13.98 -16.18 -5.38
CA ASN A 80 -15.38 -16.42 -5.73
C ASN A 80 -16.15 -16.95 -4.51
N SER A 81 -17.45 -16.69 -4.49
CA SER A 81 -18.36 -17.24 -3.47
C SER A 81 -19.51 -17.98 -4.14
N LYS A 82 -20.33 -18.69 -3.36
CA LYS A 82 -21.50 -19.40 -3.91
C LYS A 82 -22.53 -18.42 -4.47
N GLU A 83 -22.63 -17.24 -3.86
CA GLU A 83 -23.57 -16.18 -4.20
C GLU A 83 -23.11 -15.39 -5.44
N GLU A 84 -21.79 -15.30 -5.65
CA GLU A 84 -21.20 -14.69 -6.84
C GLU A 84 -20.01 -15.55 -7.33
N PRO A 85 -20.28 -16.53 -8.21
CA PRO A 85 -19.28 -17.49 -8.70
C PRO A 85 -18.29 -16.86 -9.67
N MET A 86 -18.54 -15.63 -10.13
CA MET A 86 -17.61 -14.82 -10.89
C MET A 86 -17.70 -13.37 -10.40
N PHE A 87 -16.63 -12.86 -9.82
CA PHE A 87 -16.58 -11.50 -9.31
C PHE A 87 -16.87 -10.48 -10.44
N SER A 88 -17.88 -9.65 -10.22
CA SER A 88 -18.37 -8.67 -11.19
C SER A 88 -18.70 -7.31 -10.58
N THR A 89 -18.69 -7.19 -9.24
CA THR A 89 -19.18 -6.02 -8.52
C THR A 89 -18.13 -5.38 -7.62
N GLN A 90 -17.99 -4.05 -7.67
CA GLN A 90 -17.06 -3.29 -6.84
C GLN A 90 -17.31 -3.45 -5.32
N THR A 91 -18.52 -3.86 -4.92
CA THR A 91 -18.91 -3.94 -3.50
C THR A 91 -18.13 -4.97 -2.69
N ARG A 92 -17.50 -5.96 -3.35
CA ARG A 92 -16.75 -7.03 -2.68
C ARG A 92 -15.26 -6.76 -2.53
N ILE A 93 -14.78 -5.63 -3.02
CA ILE A 93 -13.39 -5.22 -2.86
C ILE A 93 -13.30 -4.05 -1.90
N SER A 94 -12.11 -3.87 -1.31
CA SER A 94 -11.81 -2.78 -0.38
C SER A 94 -12.00 -1.39 -0.99
N TYR A 95 -12.11 -1.30 -2.31
CA TYR A 95 -12.51 -0.08 -3.01
C TYR A 95 -14.04 0.03 -3.10
N ASN A 96 -14.75 0.01 -1.97
CA ASN A 96 -16.21 0.13 -1.94
C ASN A 96 -16.65 1.50 -1.42
N THR A 97 -16.85 2.45 -2.32
CA THR A 97 -17.25 3.82 -1.97
C THR A 97 -18.70 3.94 -1.49
N SER A 98 -19.52 2.90 -1.68
CA SER A 98 -20.95 2.90 -1.31
C SER A 98 -21.26 2.31 0.06
N ARG A 99 -20.34 1.50 0.61
CA ARG A 99 -20.49 0.83 1.91
C ARG A 99 -19.18 0.88 2.68
N LEU A 100 -18.81 2.08 3.11
CA LEU A 100 -17.61 2.33 3.92
C LEU A 100 -17.62 1.52 5.22
N ASP A 101 -18.81 1.28 5.78
CA ASP A 101 -19.03 0.48 6.99
C ASP A 101 -18.53 -0.97 6.89
N LEU A 102 -18.41 -1.51 5.67
CA LEU A 102 -17.93 -2.87 5.42
C LEU A 102 -16.41 -2.94 5.17
N ILE A 103 -15.72 -1.80 5.12
CA ILE A 103 -14.28 -1.76 4.88
C ILE A 103 -13.54 -1.96 6.20
N GLU A 104 -12.85 -3.08 6.33
CA GLU A 104 -11.98 -3.39 7.47
C GLU A 104 -10.55 -2.87 7.26
N PHE A 105 -9.74 -2.91 8.32
CA PHE A 105 -8.32 -2.60 8.25
C PHE A 105 -7.59 -3.47 7.22
N GLY A 106 -6.80 -2.85 6.36
CA GLY A 106 -5.92 -3.52 5.40
C GLY A 106 -4.45 -3.28 5.69
N ARG A 107 -3.56 -3.71 4.78
CA ARG A 107 -2.12 -3.43 4.90
C ARG A 107 -1.82 -1.93 4.77
N PHE A 108 -2.59 -1.21 3.96
CA PHE A 108 -2.37 0.19 3.62
C PHE A 108 -3.62 1.08 3.76
N ASN A 109 -4.72 0.58 4.36
CA ASN A 109 -5.93 1.38 4.57
C ASN A 109 -6.50 1.20 5.98
N GLN A 110 -7.14 2.25 6.49
CA GLN A 110 -7.91 2.21 7.74
C GLN A 110 -9.29 1.58 7.54
N LYS A 111 -9.95 1.23 8.66
CA LYS A 111 -11.37 0.88 8.65
C LYS A 111 -12.18 2.05 8.06
N GLY A 112 -13.06 1.76 7.12
CA GLY A 112 -13.88 2.78 6.44
C GLY A 112 -13.19 3.51 5.29
N GLU A 113 -11.91 3.25 5.00
CA GLU A 113 -11.15 3.95 3.98
C GLU A 113 -11.06 3.13 2.67
N PRO A 114 -11.69 3.58 1.56
CA PRO A 114 -11.65 2.87 0.30
C PRO A 114 -10.24 2.81 -0.29
N MET A 115 -9.78 1.59 -0.59
CA MET A 115 -8.46 1.37 -1.16
C MET A 115 -8.50 0.29 -2.24
N PHE A 116 -7.87 0.57 -3.38
CA PHE A 116 -7.72 -0.40 -4.46
C PHE A 116 -6.37 -1.14 -4.32
N TYR A 117 -6.41 -2.44 -3.99
CA TYR A 117 -5.20 -3.28 -4.07
C TYR A 117 -5.19 -4.03 -5.41
N GLY A 118 -4.10 -3.93 -6.13
CA GLY A 118 -3.91 -4.64 -7.39
C GLY A 118 -2.45 -4.99 -7.63
N SER A 119 -2.21 -5.91 -8.56
CA SER A 119 -0.88 -6.23 -9.03
C SER A 119 -0.58 -5.44 -10.31
N LEU A 120 0.60 -4.82 -10.33
CA LEU A 120 1.08 -4.05 -11.46
C LEU A 120 1.76 -4.98 -12.48
N PRO A 121 1.67 -4.69 -13.78
CA PRO A 121 2.42 -5.44 -14.79
C PRO A 121 3.92 -5.33 -14.53
N THR A 122 4.65 -6.42 -14.77
CA THR A 122 6.11 -6.49 -14.62
C THR A 122 6.78 -6.93 -15.92
N ASN A 123 8.01 -6.47 -16.13
CA ASN A 123 8.86 -6.91 -17.23
C ASN A 123 9.67 -8.18 -16.88
N SER A 124 9.60 -8.63 -15.62
CA SER A 124 10.28 -9.83 -15.16
C SER A 124 9.77 -11.06 -15.92
N LYS A 125 10.69 -11.86 -16.45
CA LYS A 125 10.35 -13.15 -17.09
C LYS A 125 10.05 -14.26 -16.06
N LYS A 126 10.35 -14.01 -14.79
CA LYS A 126 10.20 -14.98 -13.69
C LYS A 126 8.91 -14.76 -12.90
N VAL A 127 8.39 -13.54 -12.92
CA VAL A 127 7.21 -13.14 -12.15
C VAL A 127 6.04 -12.91 -13.10
N ASP A 128 4.93 -13.61 -12.85
CA ASP A 128 3.66 -13.36 -13.51
C ASP A 128 2.77 -12.56 -12.56
N TYR A 129 2.50 -11.30 -12.91
CA TYR A 129 1.70 -10.39 -12.08
C TYR A 129 0.24 -10.83 -11.90
N VAL A 130 -0.32 -11.59 -12.86
CA VAL A 130 -1.67 -12.19 -12.74
C VAL A 130 -1.64 -13.31 -11.71
N LEU A 131 -0.62 -14.16 -11.76
CA LEU A 131 -0.43 -15.24 -10.78
C LEU A 131 -0.14 -14.68 -9.39
N SER A 132 0.73 -13.68 -9.25
CA SER A 132 0.99 -12.98 -8.00
C SER A 132 -0.29 -12.41 -7.39
N CYS A 133 -1.16 -11.86 -8.23
CA CYS A 133 -2.48 -11.37 -7.82
C CYS A 133 -3.38 -12.49 -7.26
N ALA A 134 -3.39 -13.65 -7.91
CA ALA A 134 -4.12 -14.82 -7.43
C ALA A 134 -3.55 -15.36 -6.11
N LEU A 135 -2.22 -15.36 -5.95
CA LEU A 135 -1.56 -15.83 -4.71
C LEU A 135 -1.90 -14.98 -3.48
N GLU A 136 -2.09 -13.66 -3.64
CA GLU A 136 -2.57 -12.80 -2.55
C GLU A 136 -4.00 -13.17 -2.10
N CYS A 137 -4.77 -13.82 -2.97
CA CYS A 137 -6.05 -14.41 -2.62
C CYS A 137 -5.91 -15.80 -1.99
N CYS A 138 -4.72 -16.35 -1.76
CA CYS A 138 -4.50 -17.71 -1.26
C CYS A 138 -3.60 -17.73 -0.02
N LYS A 139 -3.91 -16.88 0.98
CA LYS A 139 -3.09 -16.74 2.20
C LYS A 139 -2.90 -18.05 2.98
N GLU A 140 -3.82 -19.01 2.83
CA GLU A 140 -3.74 -20.36 3.39
C GLU A 140 -2.55 -21.18 2.85
N ILE A 141 -2.04 -20.88 1.65
CA ILE A 141 -0.87 -21.57 1.09
C ILE A 141 0.38 -21.27 1.93
N SER A 142 0.46 -20.06 2.47
CA SER A 142 1.55 -19.61 3.35
C SER A 142 1.28 -19.84 4.85
N ALA A 143 0.10 -20.37 5.23
CA ALA A 143 -0.24 -20.58 6.63
C ALA A 143 0.51 -21.79 7.22
N GLU A 144 0.85 -21.73 8.52
CA GLU A 144 1.48 -22.84 9.24
C GLU A 144 0.58 -24.09 9.25
N VAL A 145 -0.73 -23.89 9.37
CA VAL A 145 -1.75 -24.94 9.24
C VAL A 145 -2.41 -24.81 7.88
N ARG A 146 -2.13 -25.77 7.00
CA ARG A 146 -2.59 -25.74 5.61
C ARG A 146 -3.93 -26.47 5.49
N ASP A 147 -5.00 -25.72 5.32
CA ASP A 147 -6.32 -26.23 4.90
C ASP A 147 -6.44 -26.06 3.38
N TYR A 148 -6.13 -27.12 2.63
CA TYR A 148 -6.15 -27.10 1.17
C TYR A 148 -7.58 -27.27 0.63
N LYS A 149 -8.35 -26.19 0.67
CA LYS A 149 -9.62 -26.11 -0.04
C LYS A 149 -9.39 -25.54 -1.43
N TYR A 150 -9.95 -26.21 -2.44
CA TYR A 150 -10.02 -25.66 -3.79
C TYR A 150 -10.86 -24.38 -3.76
N GLN A 151 -10.34 -23.34 -4.39
CA GLN A 151 -10.96 -22.03 -4.45
C GLN A 151 -10.84 -21.47 -5.85
N ASP A 152 -11.97 -21.12 -6.44
CA ASP A 152 -12.00 -20.35 -7.67
C ASP A 152 -11.72 -18.88 -7.37
N ILE A 153 -10.87 -18.27 -8.18
CA ILE A 153 -10.52 -16.86 -8.11
C ILE A 153 -10.85 -16.24 -9.46
N THR A 154 -11.57 -15.13 -9.43
CA THR A 154 -11.72 -14.28 -10.60
C THR A 154 -10.62 -13.23 -10.57
N VAL A 155 -9.88 -13.09 -11.68
CA VAL A 155 -8.93 -12.00 -11.86
C VAL A 155 -9.48 -11.03 -12.90
N GLY A 156 -9.75 -9.79 -12.48
CA GLY A 156 -10.23 -8.72 -13.33
C GLY A 156 -9.12 -7.75 -13.72
N GLY A 157 -9.08 -7.36 -14.99
CA GLY A 157 -8.21 -6.29 -15.48
C GLY A 157 -8.90 -4.93 -15.44
N TRP A 158 -8.26 -3.95 -14.83
CA TRP A 158 -8.73 -2.57 -14.72
C TRP A 158 -7.89 -1.68 -15.62
N LEU A 159 -8.53 -1.01 -16.58
CA LEU A 159 -7.86 -0.08 -17.48
C LEU A 159 -7.54 1.22 -16.75
N VAL A 160 -6.29 1.65 -16.87
CA VAL A 160 -5.82 2.93 -16.33
C VAL A 160 -6.01 3.98 -17.41
N LYS A 161 -6.83 5.00 -17.11
CA LYS A 161 -7.18 6.06 -18.08
C LYS A 161 -6.11 7.14 -18.19
N GLU A 162 -5.44 7.43 -17.08
CA GLU A 162 -4.50 8.53 -16.94
C GLU A 162 -3.34 8.11 -16.03
N LYS A 163 -2.16 8.72 -16.23
CA LYS A 163 -1.00 8.53 -15.35
C LYS A 163 -1.35 9.03 -13.96
N PHE A 164 -0.90 8.33 -12.93
CA PHE A 164 -1.16 8.70 -11.54
C PHE A 164 0.12 8.66 -10.70
N PRO A 165 0.24 9.55 -9.69
CA PRO A 165 1.39 9.56 -8.81
C PRO A 165 1.32 8.39 -7.83
N VAL A 166 2.46 7.75 -7.55
CA VAL A 166 2.60 6.72 -6.53
C VAL A 166 3.87 6.96 -5.73
N VAL A 167 3.86 6.56 -4.46
CA VAL A 167 5.06 6.51 -3.63
C VAL A 167 5.69 5.12 -3.79
N ASN A 168 6.95 5.06 -4.22
CA ASN A 168 7.65 3.78 -4.31
C ASN A 168 8.15 3.34 -2.93
N LEU A 169 7.57 2.26 -2.41
CA LEU A 169 7.99 1.62 -1.15
C LEU A 169 8.83 0.36 -1.38
N CYS A 170 9.19 0.04 -2.63
CA CYS A 170 10.05 -1.08 -3.00
C CYS A 170 11.47 -0.55 -3.27
N PHE A 171 12.33 -0.66 -2.27
CA PHE A 171 13.70 -0.11 -2.28
C PHE A 171 14.78 -1.20 -2.12
N ASP A 172 14.41 -2.48 -2.14
CA ASP A 172 15.38 -3.57 -2.14
C ASP A 172 15.92 -3.86 -3.56
N ASP A 173 17.19 -4.27 -3.62
CA ASP A 173 17.90 -4.49 -4.88
C ASP A 173 17.20 -5.52 -5.79
N ASP A 174 16.59 -6.55 -5.22
CA ASP A 174 15.92 -7.61 -5.99
C ASP A 174 14.74 -7.02 -6.78
N HIS A 175 13.86 -6.25 -6.14
CA HIS A 175 12.73 -5.61 -6.84
C HIS A 175 13.18 -4.53 -7.83
N LEU A 176 14.21 -3.75 -7.50
CA LEU A 176 14.73 -2.71 -8.40
C LEU A 176 15.33 -3.33 -9.67
N ASN A 177 16.12 -4.40 -9.54
CA ASN A 177 16.73 -5.10 -10.68
C ASN A 177 15.69 -5.71 -11.63
N GLU A 178 14.52 -6.13 -11.12
CA GLU A 178 13.45 -6.70 -11.94
C GLU A 178 12.53 -5.65 -12.59
N ASN A 179 12.59 -4.40 -12.15
CA ASN A 179 11.72 -3.32 -12.61
C ASN A 179 12.55 -2.07 -12.96
N PRO A 180 13.16 -2.01 -14.16
CA PRO A 180 14.08 -0.94 -14.53
C PRO A 180 13.50 0.47 -14.43
N SER A 181 12.20 0.65 -14.70
CA SER A 181 11.52 1.94 -14.53
C SER A 181 11.42 2.39 -13.07
N LEU A 182 11.24 1.45 -12.14
CA LEU A 182 11.29 1.73 -10.70
C LEU A 182 12.72 2.05 -10.26
N GLN A 183 13.71 1.30 -10.77
CA GLN A 183 15.12 1.54 -10.49
C GLN A 183 15.61 2.90 -11.01
N GLU A 184 15.26 3.27 -12.23
CA GLU A 184 15.53 4.60 -12.79
C GLU A 184 14.88 5.68 -11.94
N SER A 185 13.63 5.47 -11.52
CA SER A 185 12.96 6.40 -10.62
C SER A 185 13.71 6.54 -9.30
N VAL A 186 14.14 5.46 -8.66
CA VAL A 186 14.87 5.51 -7.39
C VAL A 186 16.25 6.17 -7.55
N HIS A 187 17.01 5.84 -8.61
CA HIS A 187 18.31 6.47 -8.88
C HIS A 187 18.21 7.94 -9.26
N TYR A 188 17.14 8.36 -9.93
CA TYR A 188 16.90 9.78 -10.19
C TYR A 188 16.73 10.58 -8.89
N TYR A 189 16.40 9.88 -7.80
CA TYR A 189 16.16 10.45 -6.48
C TYR A 189 17.27 10.18 -5.45
N LEU A 190 18.31 9.40 -5.72
CA LEU A 190 19.41 9.12 -4.78
C LEU A 190 20.74 9.61 -5.34
#